data_AF-V7IAG1-F1
#
_entry.id   AF-V7IAG1-F1
#
_cell.length_a   1.000
_cell.length_b   1.000
_cell.length_c   1.000
_cell.angle_alpha   90.00
_cell.angle_beta   90.00
_cell.angle_gamma   90.00
#
_symmetry.space_group_name_H-M   'P 1'
#
loop_
_entity.id
_entity.type
_entity.pdbx_description
1 polymer ?
#
loop_
_entity_poly.entity_id
_entity_poly.type
_entity_poly.pdbx_seq_one_letter_code
_entity_poly.pdbx_strand_id
1 'polypeptide(L)'
;ESFSVAGPVGAYQYWARQASPAVVDVHVANDTDGGGQPIGGRGAVTVLAKDGLPNAELIGKIQAALSAEKRRPLCDTVVVKAPTAVDYTLDAELTLFTGTDARTAKAAAEQAWAVYEAARRSRLGLDIVPLDIMSALKVAGVYNVVLHNLPLTVVKPDQWARCTRVNIRIAAQTAEG
;
A
#
# COMPACT_ATOMS: atom_id res chain seq x y z
N GLU A 1 4.28 8.00 -21.35
CA GLU A 1 4.01 9.40 -21.70
C GLU A 1 5.20 10.27 -21.28
N SER A 2 5.52 11.34 -22.01
CA SER A 2 6.59 12.29 -21.66
C SER A 2 5.95 13.66 -21.42
N PHE A 3 6.24 14.29 -20.28
CA PHE A 3 5.65 15.57 -19.89
C PHE A 3 6.71 16.66 -19.91
N SER A 4 6.45 17.79 -20.58
CA SER A 4 7.37 18.94 -20.57
C SER A 4 7.22 19.81 -19.31
N VAL A 5 6.06 19.77 -18.65
CA VAL A 5 5.73 20.57 -17.45
C VAL A 5 4.89 19.75 -16.47
N ALA A 6 4.95 20.07 -15.18
CA ALA A 6 4.14 19.46 -14.13
C ALA A 6 2.77 20.16 -14.03
N GLY A 7 1.94 20.06 -15.07
CA GLY A 7 0.60 20.68 -15.09
C GLY A 7 -0.50 19.73 -14.57
N PRO A 8 -0.73 18.58 -15.24
CA PRO A 8 -1.72 17.60 -14.80
C PRO A 8 -1.19 16.69 -13.69
N VAL A 9 -2.10 16.04 -12.97
CA VAL A 9 -1.81 15.01 -11.94
C VAL A 9 -0.76 14.00 -12.40
N GLY A 10 -0.91 13.45 -13.61
CA GLY A 10 0.03 12.47 -14.17
C GLY A 10 1.45 12.99 -14.38
N ALA A 11 1.61 14.30 -14.63
CA ALA A 11 2.93 14.90 -14.78
C ALA A 11 3.66 15.02 -13.44
N TYR A 12 2.96 15.42 -12.37
CA TYR A 12 3.54 15.42 -11.03
C TYR A 12 3.96 14.01 -10.58
N GLN A 13 3.13 12.99 -10.85
CA GLN A 13 3.48 11.60 -10.58
C GLN A 13 4.73 11.17 -11.34
N TYR A 14 4.83 11.51 -12.63
CA TYR A 14 5.99 11.20 -13.47
C TYR A 14 7.27 11.85 -12.92
N TRP A 15 7.24 13.15 -12.64
CA TRP A 15 8.41 13.88 -12.16
C TRP A 15 8.85 13.46 -10.76
N ALA A 16 7.89 13.12 -9.88
CA ALA A 16 8.21 12.57 -8.56
C ALA A 16 8.92 11.21 -8.66
N ARG A 17 8.46 10.32 -9.55
CA ARG A 17 9.11 9.02 -9.81
C ARG A 17 10.48 9.17 -10.47
N GLN A 18 10.65 10.15 -11.36
CA GLN A 18 11.95 10.47 -11.99
C GLN A 18 12.98 11.00 -11.00
N ALA A 19 12.56 11.72 -9.95
CA ALA A 19 13.46 12.32 -8.98
C ALA A 19 14.27 11.27 -8.18
N SER A 20 13.71 10.06 -7.99
CA SER A 20 14.42 8.98 -7.31
C SER A 20 13.89 7.58 -7.67
N PRO A 21 14.77 6.61 -7.97
CA PRO A 21 14.38 5.22 -8.19
C PRO A 21 13.88 4.51 -6.92
N ALA A 22 13.99 5.14 -5.75
CA ALA A 22 13.46 4.63 -4.49
C ALA A 22 11.93 4.79 -4.38
N VAL A 23 11.32 5.62 -5.24
CA VAL A 23 9.87 5.83 -5.26
C VAL A 23 9.19 4.65 -5.95
N VAL A 24 8.23 4.02 -5.27
CA VAL A 24 7.43 2.91 -5.81
C VAL A 24 6.07 3.39 -6.31
N ASP A 25 5.43 4.29 -5.56
CA ASP A 25 4.13 4.83 -5.93
C ASP A 25 3.98 6.30 -5.50
N VAL A 26 3.12 7.03 -6.20
CA VAL A 26 2.90 8.46 -5.96
C VAL A 26 1.42 8.77 -6.16
N HIS A 27 0.83 9.38 -5.14
CA HIS A 27 -0.50 9.95 -5.21
C HIS A 27 -0.41 11.47 -5.25
N VAL A 28 -1.21 12.11 -6.10
CA VAL A 28 -1.27 13.57 -6.22
C VAL A 28 -2.71 14.00 -6.10
N ALA A 29 -2.96 14.93 -5.19
CA ALA A 29 -4.27 15.53 -4.93
C ALA A 29 -4.09 17.00 -4.53
N ASN A 30 -5.19 17.70 -4.28
CA ASN A 30 -5.12 19.01 -3.65
C ASN A 30 -4.66 18.87 -2.20
N ASP A 31 -3.84 19.79 -1.73
CA ASP A 31 -3.52 19.88 -0.30
C ASP A 31 -4.78 20.32 0.46
N THR A 32 -4.93 19.88 1.70
CA THR A 32 -6.12 20.15 2.50
C THR A 32 -5.76 20.88 3.79
N ASP A 33 -6.62 21.78 4.24
CA ASP A 33 -6.49 22.43 5.54
C ASP A 33 -6.82 21.47 6.71
N GLY A 34 -6.76 21.98 7.95
CA GLY A 34 -7.09 21.20 9.15
C GLY A 34 -8.56 20.74 9.23
N GLY A 35 -9.45 21.32 8.42
CA GLY A 35 -10.85 20.91 8.27
C GLY A 35 -11.10 19.97 7.09
N GLY A 36 -10.06 19.60 6.32
CA GLY A 36 -10.17 18.73 5.15
C GLY A 36 -10.64 19.43 3.88
N GLN A 37 -10.66 20.77 3.84
CA GLN A 37 -11.03 21.53 2.65
C GLN A 37 -9.82 21.76 1.75
N PRO A 38 -9.98 21.68 0.41
CA PRO A 38 -8.87 21.87 -0.51
C PRO A 38 -8.34 23.30 -0.47
N ILE A 39 -7.02 23.44 -0.37
CA ILE A 39 -6.31 24.72 -0.41
C ILE A 39 -6.06 25.08 -1.88
N GLY A 40 -6.65 26.18 -2.34
CA GLY A 40 -6.50 26.65 -3.72
C GLY A 40 -5.04 26.92 -4.10
N GLY A 41 -4.64 26.46 -5.29
CA GLY A 41 -3.28 26.64 -5.81
C GLY A 41 -2.20 25.82 -5.09
N ARG A 42 -2.60 24.86 -4.24
CA ARG A 42 -1.67 24.02 -3.48
C ARG A 42 -1.91 22.54 -3.73
N GLY A 43 -0.95 21.90 -4.40
CA GLY A 43 -0.93 20.47 -4.65
C GLY A 43 -0.20 19.69 -3.56
N ALA A 44 -0.73 18.53 -3.19
CA ALA A 44 -0.11 17.56 -2.31
C ALA A 44 0.36 16.33 -3.10
N VAL A 45 1.63 16.00 -2.96
CA VAL A 45 2.27 14.82 -3.57
C VAL A 45 2.67 13.86 -2.46
N THR A 46 1.89 12.80 -2.30
CA THR A 46 2.17 11.73 -1.34
C THR A 46 3.04 10.67 -2.01
N VAL A 47 4.19 10.37 -1.42
CA VAL A 47 5.20 9.49 -2.02
C VAL A 47 5.40 8.25 -1.17
N LEU A 48 5.31 7.08 -1.80
CA LEU A 48 5.67 5.80 -1.18
C LEU A 48 7.06 5.36 -1.64
N ALA A 49 7.91 4.95 -0.71
CA ALA A 49 9.22 4.38 -1.01
C ALA A 49 9.15 2.84 -1.11
N LYS A 50 10.12 2.25 -1.79
CA LYS A 50 10.25 0.77 -1.90
C LYS A 50 10.37 0.07 -0.55
N ASP A 51 11.02 0.71 0.41
CA ASP A 51 11.21 0.18 1.77
C ASP A 51 10.05 0.59 2.72
N GLY A 52 8.99 1.20 2.20
CA GLY A 52 7.85 1.71 2.97
C GLY A 52 7.81 3.23 3.05
N LEU A 53 7.82 3.79 4.27
CA LEU A 53 7.73 5.23 4.46
C LEU A 53 9.01 5.94 3.95
N PRO A 54 8.88 7.02 3.16
CA PRO A 54 10.04 7.78 2.68
C PRO A 54 10.72 8.53 3.84
N ASN A 55 12.05 8.56 3.83
CA ASN A 55 12.81 9.37 4.78
C ASN A 55 12.80 10.87 4.37
N ALA A 56 13.23 11.74 5.29
CA ALA A 56 13.24 13.19 5.06
C ALA A 56 14.14 13.60 3.88
N GLU A 57 15.24 12.88 3.64
CA GLU A 57 16.14 13.15 2.52
C GLU A 57 15.45 12.91 1.17
N LEU A 58 14.74 11.78 1.03
CA LEU A 58 13.98 11.45 -0.18
C LEU A 58 12.87 12.46 -0.42
N ILE A 59 12.13 12.84 0.62
CA ILE A 59 11.09 13.87 0.54
C ILE A 59 11.71 15.21 0.08
N GLY A 60 12.81 15.64 0.69
CA GLY A 60 13.49 16.89 0.33
C GLY A 60 14.00 16.89 -1.12
N LYS A 61 14.56 15.76 -1.58
CA LYS A 61 15.01 15.59 -2.96
C LYS A 61 13.85 15.73 -3.96
N ILE A 62 12.71 15.10 -3.68
CA ILE A 62 11.52 15.16 -4.53
C ILE A 62 10.91 16.56 -4.49
N GLN A 63 10.82 17.17 -3.31
CA GLN A 63 10.34 18.54 -3.13
C GLN A 63 11.16 19.52 -3.98
N ALA A 64 12.49 19.44 -3.94
CA ALA A 64 13.37 20.28 -4.76
C ALA A 64 13.17 20.03 -6.26
N ALA A 65 13.00 18.77 -6.67
CA ALA A 65 12.80 18.40 -8.07
C ALA A 65 11.47 18.92 -8.65
N LEU A 66 10.41 18.96 -7.83
CA LEU A 66 9.07 19.44 -8.21
C LEU A 66 8.93 20.96 -8.05
N SER A 67 9.67 21.57 -7.12
CA SER A 67 9.64 23.02 -6.88
C SER A 67 10.51 23.83 -7.84
N ALA A 68 11.24 23.17 -8.75
CA ALA A 68 12.09 23.83 -9.73
C ALA A 68 11.27 24.75 -10.65
N GLU A 69 11.66 26.02 -10.74
CA GLU A 69 10.93 27.08 -11.45
C GLU A 69 10.67 26.76 -12.93
N LYS A 70 11.54 25.97 -13.56
CA LYS A 70 11.38 25.54 -14.96
C LYS A 70 10.33 24.44 -15.17
N ARG A 71 9.81 23.83 -14.10
CA ARG A 71 8.96 22.63 -14.14
C ARG A 71 7.55 22.86 -13.63
N ARG A 72 7.38 23.70 -12.61
CA ARG A 72 6.07 24.01 -12.04
C ARG A 72 5.38 25.15 -12.79
N PRO A 73 4.04 25.15 -12.91
CA PRO A 73 3.28 26.32 -13.28
C PRO A 73 3.52 27.47 -12.28
N LEU A 74 3.52 28.71 -12.76
CA LEU A 74 3.90 29.89 -11.98
C LEU A 74 3.11 30.06 -10.65
N CYS A 75 1.83 29.69 -10.65
CA CYS A 75 0.92 29.89 -9.53
C CYS A 75 0.71 28.62 -8.67
N ASP A 76 1.46 27.55 -8.93
CA ASP A 76 1.28 26.27 -8.24
C ASP A 76 2.30 26.10 -7.10
N THR A 77 1.79 25.79 -5.91
CA THR A 77 2.60 25.42 -4.75
C THR A 77 2.45 23.93 -4.49
N VAL A 78 3.53 23.18 -4.63
CA VAL A 78 3.51 21.73 -4.36
C VAL A 78 4.13 21.43 -3.00
N VAL A 79 3.51 20.52 -2.25
CA VAL A 79 4.06 19.95 -1.02
C VAL A 79 4.20 18.45 -1.15
N VAL A 80 5.38 17.93 -0.82
CA VAL A 80 5.67 16.50 -0.81
C VAL A 80 5.54 15.98 0.62
N LYS A 81 4.77 14.92 0.81
CA LYS A 81 4.56 14.31 2.13
C LYS A 81 4.67 12.79 2.09
N ALA A 82 4.98 12.21 3.25
CA ALA A 82 4.87 10.77 3.46
C ALA A 82 3.39 10.38 3.56
N PRO A 83 3.03 9.15 3.14
CA PRO A 83 1.70 8.63 3.36
C PRO A 83 1.45 8.38 4.83
N THR A 84 0.19 8.43 5.23
CA THR A 84 -0.22 8.03 6.57
C THR A 84 -0.29 6.50 6.64
N ALA A 85 0.51 5.89 7.52
CA ALA A 85 0.48 4.44 7.71
C ALA A 85 -0.82 4.01 8.40
N VAL A 86 -1.49 3.01 7.85
CA VAL A 86 -2.64 2.32 8.45
C VAL A 86 -2.16 0.94 8.87
N ASP A 87 -1.82 0.82 10.14
CA ASP A 87 -1.28 -0.41 10.70
C ASP A 87 -2.41 -1.43 10.95
N TYR A 88 -2.17 -2.68 10.54
CA TYR A 88 -3.06 -3.80 10.81
C TYR A 88 -2.28 -5.08 11.11
N THR A 89 -2.97 -6.06 11.67
CA THR A 89 -2.41 -7.37 12.03
C THR A 89 -3.20 -8.49 11.38
N LEU A 90 -2.52 -9.48 10.83
CA LEU A 90 -3.15 -10.69 10.31
C LEU A 90 -3.15 -11.78 11.39
N ASP A 91 -4.34 -12.22 11.81
CA ASP A 91 -4.54 -13.45 12.57
C ASP A 91 -5.44 -14.38 11.75
N ALA A 92 -4.82 -15.39 11.13
CA ALA A 92 -5.49 -16.32 10.23
C ALA A 92 -5.41 -17.75 10.77
N GLU A 93 -6.55 -18.43 10.75
CA GLU A 93 -6.70 -19.84 11.08
C GLU A 93 -7.12 -20.63 9.84
N LEU A 94 -6.32 -21.62 9.48
CA LEU A 94 -6.50 -22.46 8.28
C LEU A 94 -7.05 -23.83 8.68
N THR A 95 -8.22 -24.18 8.17
CA THR A 95 -8.75 -25.56 8.22
C THR A 95 -8.26 -26.30 6.99
N LEU A 96 -7.61 -27.46 7.18
CA LEU A 96 -7.08 -28.27 6.07
C LEU A 96 -8.03 -29.42 5.73
N PHE A 97 -7.93 -29.91 4.49
CA PHE A 97 -8.57 -31.18 4.11
C PHE A 97 -7.89 -32.36 4.79
N THR A 98 -8.68 -33.36 5.18
CA THR A 98 -8.18 -34.63 5.74
C THR A 98 -7.16 -35.28 4.79
N GLY A 99 -6.01 -35.71 5.34
CA GLY A 99 -4.92 -36.30 4.55
C GLY A 99 -3.94 -35.30 3.93
N THR A 100 -4.17 -34.00 4.07
CA THR A 100 -3.22 -32.96 3.63
C THR A 100 -2.04 -32.86 4.60
N ASP A 101 -0.81 -32.76 4.06
CA ASP A 101 0.36 -32.46 4.88
C ASP A 101 0.31 -31.01 5.40
N ALA A 102 0.16 -30.87 6.72
CA ALA A 102 -0.02 -29.57 7.36
C ALA A 102 1.19 -28.64 7.20
N ARG A 103 2.42 -29.17 7.13
CA ARG A 103 3.62 -28.36 6.97
C ARG A 103 3.69 -27.74 5.57
N THR A 104 3.41 -28.54 4.56
CA THR A 104 3.40 -28.12 3.15
C THR A 104 2.29 -27.11 2.91
N ALA A 105 1.08 -27.37 3.41
CA ALA A 105 -0.04 -26.44 3.26
C ALA A 105 0.24 -25.10 3.98
N LYS A 106 0.80 -25.15 5.19
CA LYS A 106 1.18 -23.93 5.92
C LYS A 106 2.24 -23.12 5.16
N ALA A 107 3.30 -23.77 4.69
CA ALA A 107 4.37 -23.11 3.93
C ALA A 107 3.83 -22.47 2.64
N ALA A 108 2.91 -23.15 1.94
CA ALA A 108 2.26 -22.60 0.76
C ALA A 108 1.40 -21.37 1.09
N ALA A 109 0.66 -21.39 2.20
CA ALA A 109 -0.13 -20.24 2.64
C ALA A 109 0.76 -19.05 3.07
N GLU A 110 1.86 -19.31 3.77
CA GLU A 110 2.86 -18.28 4.14
C GLU A 110 3.50 -17.65 2.89
N GLN A 111 3.81 -18.46 1.87
CA GLN A 111 4.34 -17.97 0.60
C GLN A 111 3.29 -17.13 -0.16
N ALA A 112 2.04 -17.59 -0.22
CA ALA A 112 0.96 -16.85 -0.86
C ALA A 112 0.72 -15.50 -0.16
N TRP A 113 0.78 -15.48 1.18
CA TRP A 113 0.73 -14.25 1.96
C TRP A 113 1.89 -13.31 1.64
N ALA A 114 3.13 -13.81 1.56
CA ALA A 114 4.29 -12.96 1.24
C ALA A 114 4.16 -12.27 -0.12
N VAL A 115 3.68 -12.99 -1.14
CA VAL A 115 3.42 -12.44 -2.48
C VAL A 115 2.32 -11.37 -2.42
N TYR A 116 1.24 -11.67 -1.70
CA TYR A 116 0.13 -10.77 -1.50
C TYR A 116 0.54 -9.47 -0.80
N GLU A 117 1.29 -9.59 0.30
CA GLU A 117 1.79 -8.46 1.07
C GLU A 117 2.75 -7.60 0.24
N ALA A 118 3.65 -8.21 -0.53
CA ALA A 118 4.59 -7.48 -1.39
C ALA A 118 3.88 -6.65 -2.46
N ALA A 119 2.83 -7.22 -3.08
CA ALA A 119 2.02 -6.51 -4.06
C ALA A 119 1.29 -5.31 -3.43
N ARG A 120 0.74 -5.48 -2.22
CA ARG A 120 0.04 -4.40 -1.50
C ARG A 120 0.96 -3.32 -0.98
N ARG A 121 2.11 -3.69 -0.41
CA ARG A 121 3.09 -2.73 0.11
C ARG A 121 3.65 -1.81 -0.98
N SER A 122 3.56 -2.21 -2.24
CA SER A 122 4.06 -1.43 -3.37
C SER A 122 3.11 -0.35 -3.87
N ARG A 123 1.92 -0.17 -3.27
CA ARG A 123 0.92 0.81 -3.72
C ARG A 123 0.23 1.55 -2.58
N LEU A 124 -0.22 2.77 -2.86
CA LEU A 124 -1.04 3.58 -1.96
C LEU A 124 -2.53 3.32 -2.16
N GLY A 125 -3.34 3.59 -1.13
CA GLY A 125 -4.80 3.57 -1.23
C GLY A 125 -5.42 2.20 -1.50
N LEU A 126 -4.73 1.12 -1.12
CA LEU A 126 -5.28 -0.22 -1.24
C LEU A 126 -6.05 -0.58 0.03
N ASP A 127 -7.34 -0.83 -0.13
CA ASP A 127 -8.24 -1.22 0.94
C ASP A 127 -7.82 -2.55 1.59
N ILE A 128 -8.03 -2.65 2.91
CA ILE A 128 -7.83 -3.89 3.65
C ILE A 128 -9.14 -4.67 3.59
N VAL A 129 -9.27 -5.50 2.55
CA VAL A 129 -10.46 -6.33 2.32
C VAL A 129 -10.23 -7.76 2.87
N PRO A 130 -10.99 -8.21 3.88
CA PRO A 130 -10.80 -9.53 4.49
C PRO A 130 -11.06 -10.68 3.52
N LEU A 131 -12.04 -10.52 2.63
CA LEU A 131 -12.39 -11.53 1.62
C LEU A 131 -11.22 -11.81 0.64
N ASP A 132 -10.54 -10.76 0.22
CA ASP A 132 -9.39 -10.85 -0.69
C ASP A 132 -8.21 -11.56 -0.01
N ILE A 133 -8.00 -11.29 1.27
CA ILE A 133 -6.99 -11.96 2.11
C ILE A 133 -7.33 -13.45 2.28
N MET A 134 -8.59 -13.76 2.60
CA MET A 134 -9.05 -15.15 2.70
C MET A 134 -8.82 -15.91 1.38
N SER A 135 -9.11 -15.27 0.25
CA SER A 135 -8.88 -15.86 -1.07
C SER A 135 -7.40 -16.09 -1.35
N ALA A 136 -6.52 -15.16 -0.96
CA ALA A 136 -5.07 -15.31 -1.13
C ALA A 136 -4.51 -16.46 -0.28
N LEU A 137 -5.05 -16.66 0.93
CA LEU A 137 -4.63 -17.73 1.84
C LEU A 137 -5.24 -19.10 1.49
N LYS A 138 -6.28 -19.14 0.66
CA LYS A 138 -6.94 -20.38 0.22
C LYS A 138 -6.13 -21.10 -0.86
N VAL A 139 -5.01 -21.66 -0.44
CA VAL A 139 -4.11 -22.47 -1.28
C VAL A 139 -4.57 -23.94 -1.35
N ALA A 140 -3.92 -24.73 -2.21
CA ALA A 140 -4.20 -26.16 -2.33
C ALA A 140 -4.07 -26.88 -0.97
N GLY A 141 -5.08 -27.69 -0.63
CA GLY A 141 -5.13 -28.40 0.66
C GLY A 141 -5.78 -27.61 1.80
N VAL A 142 -6.07 -26.31 1.63
CA VAL A 142 -6.83 -25.50 2.58
C VAL A 142 -8.32 -25.56 2.23
N TYR A 143 -9.12 -26.06 3.17
CA TYR A 143 -10.58 -26.10 3.08
C TYR A 143 -11.19 -24.73 3.35
N ASN A 144 -10.84 -24.14 4.50
CA ASN A 144 -11.41 -22.89 4.97
C ASN A 144 -10.35 -21.99 5.63
N VAL A 145 -10.58 -20.68 5.57
CA VAL A 145 -9.73 -19.66 6.19
C VAL A 145 -10.62 -18.78 7.06
N VAL A 146 -10.31 -18.70 8.34
CA VAL A 146 -10.98 -17.80 9.28
C VAL A 146 -9.99 -16.69 9.66
N LEU A 147 -10.40 -15.44 9.48
CA LEU A 147 -9.63 -14.28 9.91
C LEU A 147 -10.21 -13.74 11.21
N HIS A 148 -9.37 -13.52 12.20
CA HIS A 148 -9.76 -12.92 13.46
C HIS A 148 -9.35 -11.45 13.50
N ASN A 149 -10.27 -10.61 13.98
CA ASN A 149 -10.01 -9.19 14.26
C ASN A 149 -9.48 -8.38 13.05
N LEU A 150 -9.90 -8.73 11.84
CA LEU A 150 -9.58 -7.99 10.62
C LEU A 150 -10.86 -7.47 9.96
N PRO A 151 -11.37 -6.28 10.35
CA PRO A 151 -12.51 -5.67 9.70
C PRO A 151 -12.13 -5.11 8.33
N LEU A 152 -13.12 -4.98 7.46
CA LEU A 152 -12.95 -4.24 6.21
C LEU A 152 -12.59 -2.79 6.55
N THR A 153 -11.43 -2.36 6.07
CA THR A 153 -10.91 -1.02 6.32
C THR A 153 -10.66 -0.33 4.99
N VAL A 154 -11.37 0.77 4.76
CA VAL A 154 -11.18 1.61 3.57
C VAL A 154 -9.92 2.46 3.79
N VAL A 155 -8.97 2.35 2.87
CA VAL A 155 -7.68 3.05 2.96
C VAL A 155 -7.71 4.22 1.99
N LYS A 156 -7.52 5.44 2.51
CA LYS A 156 -7.53 6.64 1.69
C LYS A 156 -6.39 6.63 0.66
N PRO A 157 -6.51 7.33 -0.47
CA PRO A 157 -5.48 7.31 -1.51
C PRO A 157 -4.13 7.90 -1.06
N ASP A 158 -4.10 8.72 -0.01
CA ASP A 158 -2.88 9.22 0.65
C ASP A 158 -2.37 8.32 1.80
N GLN A 159 -3.05 7.21 2.07
CA GLN A 159 -2.69 6.25 3.11
C GLN A 159 -1.99 5.01 2.54
N TRP A 160 -1.21 4.37 3.41
CA TRP A 160 -0.47 3.15 3.10
C TRP A 160 -0.79 2.07 4.14
N ALA A 161 -1.34 0.94 3.69
CA ALA A 161 -1.65 -0.19 4.56
C ALA A 161 -0.36 -0.95 4.93
N ARG A 162 -0.09 -1.08 6.22
CA ARG A 162 1.11 -1.74 6.75
C ARG A 162 0.72 -2.89 7.67
N CYS A 163 1.10 -4.10 7.29
CA CYS A 163 0.98 -5.24 8.21
C CYS A 163 2.12 -5.20 9.22
N THR A 164 1.81 -5.12 10.51
CA THR A 164 2.80 -5.05 11.60
C THR A 164 3.08 -6.42 12.22
N ARG A 165 2.11 -7.35 12.13
CA ARG A 165 2.22 -8.70 12.67
C ARG A 165 1.43 -9.68 11.83
N VAL A 166 2.02 -10.83 11.57
CA VAL A 166 1.43 -11.95 10.82
C VAL A 166 1.42 -13.17 11.72
N ASN A 167 0.24 -13.77 11.91
CA ASN A 167 0.05 -15.02 12.62
C ASN A 167 -0.83 -15.94 11.77
N ILE A 168 -0.25 -17.06 11.33
CA ILE A 168 -0.95 -18.08 10.53
C ILE A 168 -0.88 -19.40 11.29
N ARG A 169 -2.03 -19.89 11.74
CA ARG A 169 -2.17 -21.16 12.47
C ARG A 169 -3.00 -22.16 11.69
N ILE A 170 -2.72 -23.45 11.89
CA ILE A 170 -3.54 -24.53 11.39
C ILE A 170 -4.54 -24.91 12.48
N ALA A 171 -5.82 -24.99 12.13
CA ALA A 171 -6.87 -25.46 13.03
C ALA A 171 -6.62 -26.93 13.40
N ALA A 172 -6.97 -27.33 14.63
CA ALA A 172 -6.87 -28.73 15.05
C ALA A 172 -7.87 -29.64 14.30
N GLN A 173 -8.91 -29.06 13.73
CA GLN A 173 -9.96 -29.76 12.99
C GLN A 173 -9.59 -29.83 11.51
N THR A 174 -9.81 -30.99 10.91
CA THR A 174 -9.75 -31.19 9.46
C THR A 174 -11.17 -31.38 8.92
N ALA A 175 -11.39 -30.98 7.68
CA ALA A 175 -12.67 -31.19 7.01
C ALA A 175 -12.54 -32.36 6.03
N GLU A 176 -13.49 -33.29 6.10
CA GLU A 176 -13.73 -34.26 5.04
C GLU A 176 -14.47 -33.53 3.91
N GLY A 177 -13.92 -33.61 2.69
CA GLY A 177 -14.47 -32.97 1.49
C GLY A 177 -15.60 -33.78 0.87
#